data_AF-A0A6I2RCP8-F1
#
_entry.id   AF-A0A6I2RCP8-F1
#
_cell.length_a   1.000
_cell.length_b   1.000
_cell.length_c   1.000
_cell.angle_alpha   90.00
_cell.angle_beta   90.00
_cell.angle_gamma   90.00
#
_symmetry.space_group_name_H-M   'P 1'
#
loop_
_entity.id
_entity.type
_entity.pdbx_description
1 polymer ?
#
loop_
_entity_poly.entity_id
_entity_poly.type
_entity_poly.pdbx_seq_one_letter_code
_entity_poly.pdbx_strand_id
1 'polypeptide(L)'
;MAFIVAMGIPSAVMGLIVWRLKGRIEDKEKAQDKKNEDQQELILILVQSTRASIALGEATAKAVQRIPDAHCNGDMHSALEYATSIKHKQKEFLDRQGIHALLDD
;
A
#
# COMPACT_ATOMS: atom_id res chain seq x y z
N MET A 1 7.00 -31.68 -52.42
CA MET A 1 6.59 -30.29 -52.10
C MET A 1 5.33 -30.19 -51.22
N ALA A 2 4.32 -31.05 -51.35
CA ALA A 2 3.11 -30.97 -50.51
C ALA A 2 3.33 -31.25 -49.00
N PHE A 3 4.33 -32.08 -48.64
CA PHE A 3 4.59 -32.47 -47.24
C PHE A 3 5.17 -31.31 -46.39
N ILE A 4 5.97 -30.43 -47.00
CA ILE A 4 6.59 -29.28 -46.31
C ILE A 4 5.54 -28.20 -46.01
N VAL A 5 4.58 -28.03 -46.91
CA VAL A 5 3.45 -27.10 -46.73
C VAL A 5 2.50 -27.62 -45.64
N ALA A 6 2.24 -28.92 -45.57
CA ALA A 6 1.42 -29.54 -44.53
C ALA A 6 2.05 -29.45 -43.13
N MET A 7 3.38 -29.36 -43.02
CA MET A 7 4.10 -29.13 -41.75
C MET A 7 4.19 -27.65 -41.36
N GLY A 8 4.10 -26.71 -42.32
CA GLY A 8 4.13 -25.27 -42.06
C GLY A 8 2.80 -24.70 -41.56
N ILE A 9 1.67 -25.24 -42.03
CA ILE A 9 0.32 -24.77 -41.66
C ILE A 9 0.04 -24.93 -40.15
N PRO A 10 0.32 -26.09 -39.50
CA PRO A 10 0.15 -26.24 -38.06
C PRO A 10 1.01 -25.28 -37.24
N SER A 11 2.25 -25.00 -37.67
CA SER A 11 3.18 -24.12 -36.96
C SER A 11 2.76 -22.65 -37.02
N ALA A 12 2.23 -22.18 -38.16
CA ALA A 12 1.70 -20.82 -38.29
C ALA A 12 0.43 -20.61 -37.45
N VAL A 13 -0.47 -21.60 -37.43
CA VAL A 13 -1.67 -21.57 -36.58
C VAL A 13 -1.30 -21.60 -35.10
N MET A 14 -0.33 -22.44 -34.71
CA MET A 14 0.17 -22.50 -33.34
C MET A 14 0.83 -21.17 -32.92
N GLY A 15 1.63 -20.56 -33.79
CA GLY A 15 2.22 -19.24 -33.55
C GLY A 15 1.16 -18.15 -33.33
N LEU A 16 0.07 -18.17 -34.10
CA LEU A 16 -1.05 -17.24 -33.94
C LEU A 16 -1.81 -17.46 -32.63
N ILE A 17 -2.00 -18.71 -32.21
CA ILE A 17 -2.61 -19.06 -30.91
C ILE A 17 -1.74 -18.58 -29.75
N VAL A 18 -0.44 -18.87 -29.79
CA VAL A 18 0.53 -18.44 -28.76
C VAL A 18 0.60 -16.92 -28.67
N TRP A 19 0.64 -16.23 -29.81
CA TRP A 19 0.64 -14.76 -29.84
C TRP A 19 -0.62 -14.18 -29.18
N ARG A 20 -1.80 -14.73 -29.50
CA ARG A 20 -3.06 -14.29 -28.89
C ARG A 20 -3.11 -14.58 -27.39
N LEU A 21 -2.55 -15.71 -26.93
CA LEU A 21 -2.44 -16.05 -25.51
C LEU A 21 -1.48 -15.11 -24.79
N LYS A 22 -0.32 -14.81 -25.38
CA LYS A 22 0.69 -13.90 -24.82
C LYS A 22 0.11 -12.50 -24.59
N GLY A 23 -0.61 -11.94 -25.57
CA GLY A 23 -1.29 -10.65 -25.39
C GLY A 23 -2.28 -10.66 -24.23
N ARG A 24 -3.06 -11.75 -24.06
CA ARG A 24 -3.99 -11.88 -22.92
C ARG A 24 -3.29 -12.02 -21.58
N ILE A 25 -2.10 -12.60 -21.55
CA ILE A 25 -1.28 -12.73 -20.33
C ILE A 25 -0.69 -11.37 -19.98
N GLU A 26 -0.09 -10.68 -20.95
CA GLU A 26 0.46 -9.33 -20.78
C GLU A 26 -0.61 -8.32 -20.32
N ASP A 27 -1.83 -8.39 -20.87
CA ASP A 27 -2.95 -7.53 -20.44
C ASP A 27 -3.38 -7.83 -18.99
N LYS A 28 -3.34 -9.10 -18.59
CA LYS A 28 -3.65 -9.51 -17.21
C LYS A 28 -2.57 -9.09 -16.24
N GLU A 29 -1.30 -9.24 -16.61
CA GLU A 29 -0.15 -8.80 -15.82
C GLU A 29 -0.22 -7.29 -15.61
N LYS A 30 -0.39 -6.50 -16.68
CA LYS A 30 -0.55 -5.03 -16.56
C LYS A 30 -1.74 -4.63 -15.70
N ALA A 31 -2.86 -5.33 -15.81
CA ALA A 31 -4.03 -5.07 -14.98
C ALA A 31 -3.79 -5.46 -13.51
N GLN A 32 -2.97 -6.48 -13.25
CA GLN A 32 -2.59 -6.89 -11.91
C GLN A 32 -1.57 -5.92 -11.29
N ASP A 33 -0.59 -5.47 -12.06
CA ASP A 33 0.40 -4.49 -11.64
C ASP A 33 -0.27 -3.17 -11.27
N LYS A 34 -1.17 -2.67 -12.12
CA LYS A 34 -1.96 -1.48 -11.81
C LYS A 34 -2.79 -1.65 -10.54
N LYS A 35 -3.42 -2.81 -10.34
CA LYS A 35 -4.16 -3.07 -9.09
C LYS A 35 -3.25 -3.07 -7.88
N ASN A 36 -2.03 -3.61 -8.02
CA ASN A 36 -1.05 -3.62 -6.93
C ASN A 36 -0.60 -2.19 -6.60
N GLU A 37 -0.35 -1.34 -7.62
CA GLU A 37 -0.02 0.08 -7.46
C GLU A 37 -1.17 0.84 -6.77
N ASP A 38 -2.40 0.71 -7.27
CA ASP A 38 -3.59 1.34 -6.69
C ASP A 38 -3.79 0.91 -5.22
N GLN A 39 -3.53 -0.36 -4.90
CA GLN A 39 -3.58 -0.88 -3.53
C GLN A 39 -2.48 -0.29 -2.64
N GLN A 40 -1.25 -0.14 -3.15
CA GLN A 40 -0.16 0.50 -2.43
C GLN A 40 -0.48 1.96 -2.12
N GLU A 41 -1.01 2.70 -3.10
CA GLU A 41 -1.43 4.10 -2.91
C GLU A 41 -2.55 4.21 -1.88
N LEU A 42 -3.56 3.33 -1.94
CA LEU A 42 -4.63 3.29 -0.95
C LEU A 42 -4.09 3.07 0.46
N ILE A 43 -3.18 2.11 0.65
CA ILE A 43 -2.56 1.83 1.96
C ILE A 43 -1.78 3.07 2.44
N LEU A 44 -1.04 3.74 1.56
CA LEU A 44 -0.30 4.96 1.90
C LEU A 44 -1.23 6.07 2.40
N ILE A 45 -2.33 6.32 1.69
CA ILE A 45 -3.34 7.33 2.07
C ILE A 45 -3.97 6.98 3.43
N LEU A 46 -4.29 5.71 3.68
CA LEU A 46 -4.85 5.26 4.96
C LEU A 46 -3.87 5.49 6.12
N VAL A 47 -2.58 5.21 5.93
CA VAL A 47 -1.53 5.46 6.93
C VAL A 47 -1.40 6.96 7.21
N GLN A 48 -1.38 7.80 6.17
CA GLN A 48 -1.31 9.25 6.29
C GLN A 48 -2.54 9.83 7.00
N SER A 49 -3.73 9.37 6.63
CA SER A 49 -5.00 9.73 7.27
C SER A 49 -4.98 9.40 8.77
N THR A 50 -4.57 8.18 9.12
CA THR A 50 -4.43 7.75 10.52
C THR A 50 -3.48 8.66 11.31
N ARG A 51 -2.32 9.00 10.73
CA ARG A 51 -1.35 9.91 11.35
C ARG A 51 -1.93 11.32 11.55
N ALA A 52 -2.67 11.83 10.56
CA ALA A 52 -3.34 13.12 10.64
C ALA A 52 -4.41 13.14 11.76
N SER A 53 -5.21 12.07 11.87
CA SER A 53 -6.20 11.92 12.95
C SER A 53 -5.56 11.85 14.34
N ILE A 54 -4.44 11.13 14.49
CA ILE A 54 -3.70 11.09 15.76
C ILE A 54 -3.15 12.48 16.11
N ALA A 55 -2.52 13.18 15.16
CA ALA A 55 -1.98 14.52 15.38
C ALA A 55 -3.08 15.53 15.75
N LEU A 56 -4.24 15.46 15.08
CA LEU A 56 -5.41 16.25 15.43
C LEU A 56 -5.88 15.94 16.85
N GLY A 57 -6.02 14.66 17.20
CA GLY A 57 -6.40 14.23 18.55
C GLY A 57 -5.42 14.69 19.63
N GLU A 58 -4.12 14.62 19.37
CA GLU A 58 -3.08 15.14 20.29
C GLU A 58 -3.20 16.66 20.46
N ALA A 59 -3.45 17.41 19.38
CA ALA A 59 -3.62 18.85 19.43
C ALA A 59 -4.90 19.25 20.19
N THR A 60 -6.00 18.55 19.95
CA THR A 60 -7.27 18.75 20.65
C THR A 60 -7.13 18.41 22.14
N ALA A 61 -6.53 17.27 22.49
CA ALA A 61 -6.31 16.89 23.88
C ALA A 61 -5.44 17.93 24.62
N LYS A 62 -4.37 18.41 23.98
CA LYS A 62 -3.54 19.49 24.54
C LYS A 62 -4.29 20.81 24.68
N ALA A 63 -5.19 21.13 23.75
CA ALA A 63 -6.03 22.33 23.85
C ALA A 63 -7.02 22.22 25.02
N VAL A 64 -7.67 21.07 25.19
CA VAL A 64 -8.59 20.81 26.31
C VAL A 64 -7.87 20.87 27.66
N GLN A 65 -6.66 20.31 27.76
CA GLN A 65 -5.84 20.37 28.98
C GLN A 65 -5.46 21.80 29.43
N ARG A 66 -5.56 22.80 28.54
CA ARG A 66 -5.29 24.21 28.88
C ARG A 66 -6.50 24.94 29.46
N ILE A 67 -7.68 24.32 29.43
CA ILE A 67 -8.93 24.92 29.92
C ILE A 67 -8.97 24.76 31.45
N PRO A 68 -9.08 25.86 32.23
CA PRO A 68 -8.96 25.82 33.70
C PRO A 68 -10.05 25.00 34.41
N ASP A 69 -11.24 24.90 33.83
CA ASP A 69 -12.37 24.15 34.39
C ASP A 69 -12.55 22.76 33.75
N ALA A 70 -11.66 22.35 32.84
CA ALA A 70 -11.73 21.04 32.20
C ALA A 70 -11.18 19.97 33.14
N HIS A 71 -12.05 19.44 34.00
CA HIS A 71 -11.73 18.31 34.86
C HIS A 71 -11.78 17.00 34.06
N CYS A 72 -10.81 16.78 33.19
CA CYS A 72 -10.59 15.45 32.61
C CYS A 72 -10.08 14.54 33.72
N ASN A 73 -10.92 13.59 34.12
CA ASN A 73 -10.72 12.57 35.16
C ASN A 73 -9.54 11.63 34.85
N GLY A 74 -8.30 12.13 34.83
CA GLY A 74 -7.04 11.37 34.61
C GLY A 74 -6.87 10.72 33.23
N ASP A 75 -7.97 10.43 32.55
CA ASP A 75 -8.08 9.60 31.35
C ASP A 75 -7.50 10.26 30.10
N MET A 76 -7.48 11.59 30.06
CA MET A 76 -6.97 12.30 28.89
C MET A 76 -5.45 12.25 28.79
N HIS A 77 -4.75 12.12 29.92
CA HIS A 77 -3.30 12.03 29.93
C HIS A 77 -2.83 10.63 29.50
N SER A 78 -3.47 9.59 30.04
CA SER A 78 -3.21 8.20 29.66
C SER A 78 -3.55 7.95 28.18
N ALA A 79 -4.66 8.49 27.68
CA ALA A 79 -5.03 8.40 26.27
C ALA A 79 -4.01 9.11 25.37
N LEU A 80 -3.52 10.29 25.77
CA LEU A 80 -2.49 11.03 25.03
C LEU A 80 -1.16 10.26 24.99
N GLU A 81 -0.72 9.72 26.13
CA GLU A 81 0.48 8.91 26.23
C GLU A 81 0.40 7.67 25.34
N TYR A 82 -0.74 6.97 25.38
CA TYR A 82 -1.00 5.83 24.51
C TYR A 82 -0.93 6.22 23.03
N ALA A 83 -1.65 7.27 22.61
CA ALA A 83 -1.66 7.74 21.22
C ALA A 83 -0.25 8.12 20.73
N THR A 84 0.52 8.81 21.56
CA THR A 84 1.91 9.15 21.28
C THR A 84 2.80 7.89 21.17
N SER A 85 2.59 6.88 22.01
CA SER A 85 3.32 5.61 21.92
C SER A 85 3.04 4.86 20.62
N ILE A 86 1.77 4.82 20.17
CA ILE A 86 1.38 4.18 18.91
C ILE A 86 1.96 4.94 17.72
N LYS A 87 1.91 6.28 17.75
CA LYS A 87 2.54 7.13 16.73
C LYS A 87 4.03 6.83 16.57
N HIS A 88 4.77 6.71 17.68
CA HIS A 88 6.20 6.39 17.63
C HIS A 88 6.46 4.98 17.09
N LYS A 89 5.70 3.98 17.55
CA LYS A 89 5.81 2.60 17.04
C LYS A 89 5.54 2.53 15.53
N GLN A 90 4.51 3.23 15.05
CA GLN A 90 4.18 3.27 13.62
C GLN A 90 5.25 3.98 12.81
N LYS A 91 5.85 5.05 13.34
CA LYS A 91 6.99 5.73 12.70
C LYS A 91 8.20 4.81 12.61
N GLU A 92 8.62 4.22 13.73
CA GLU A 92 9.79 3.34 13.78
C GLU A 92 9.62 2.12 12.86
N PHE A 93 8.44 1.52 12.82
CA PHE A 93 8.15 0.41 11.91
C PHE A 93 8.37 0.82 10.45
N LEU A 94 7.81 1.95 10.02
CA LEU A 94 7.93 2.41 8.64
C LEU A 94 9.36 2.87 8.31
N ASP A 95 10.08 3.48 9.26
CA ASP A 95 11.48 3.83 9.09
C ASP A 95 12.35 2.57 8.90
N ARG A 96 12.12 1.51 9.68
CA ARG A 96 12.81 0.22 9.52
C ARG A 96 12.49 -0.45 8.18
N GLN A 97 11.22 -0.50 7.79
CA GLN A 97 10.83 -1.06 6.49
C GLN A 97 11.42 -0.25 5.34
N GLY A 98 11.46 1.08 5.45
CA GLY A 98 12.10 1.94 4.46
C GLY A 98 13.60 1.69 4.33
N ILE A 99 14.32 1.53 5.45
CA ILE A 99 15.75 1.18 5.44
C ILE A 99 15.97 -0.21 4.82
N HIS A 100 15.15 -1.20 5.18
CA HIS A 100 15.27 -2.56 4.63
C HIS A 100 15.04 -2.58 3.12
N ALA A 101 14.02 -1.86 2.63
CA ALA A 101 13.75 -1.73 1.20
C ALA A 101 14.91 -1.06 0.44
N LEU A 102 15.65 -0.14 1.06
CA LEU A 102 16.83 0.49 0.45
C LEU A 102 18.09 -0.38 0.46
N LEU A 103 18.14 -1.41 1.32
CA LEU A 103 19.31 -2.29 1.48
C LEU A 103 19.16 -3.63 0.74
N ASP A 104 17.93 -4.00 0.38
CA ASP A 104 17.60 -5.23 -0.34
C ASP A 104 17.57 -5.03 -1.88
N ASP A 105 17.84 -3.81 -2.37
CA ASP A 105 18.15 -3.45 -3.77
C ASP A 105 19.67 -3.45 -4.03
#